data_AF-Q63721-F1
#
_entry.id   AF-Q63721-F1
#
_cell.length_a   1.000
_cell.length_b   1.000
_cell.length_c   1.000
_cell.angle_alpha   90.00
_cell.angle_beta   90.00
_cell.angle_gamma   90.00
#
_symmetry.space_group_name_H-M   'P 1'
#
loop_
_entity.id
_entity.type
_entity.pdbx_description
1 polymer ?
#
loop_
_entity_poly.entity_id
_entity_poly.type
_entity_poly.pdbx_seq_one_letter_code
_entity_poly.pdbx_strand_id
1 'polypeptide(L)'
;MAVPALWPWGVYLLMSLLSLGSCLDTLEVCPSLDIRSEVTELRRLENCSVVEGHLQILLMFAATGEDFRGLSFPRLTQVTDYLLLFRVYGLESLRDLFPNLAVIRGARLFLGYALIIFEMPHLRDIGLPSLGAVLRGAVRVEKNQELCHLSTIDWGLLQPAPGANHIVGNKLGEECADVCPGVLGAAGEPCVRTTFGGHTDYRCWTSSHCQRVCPCPRGLACTVGGECCHSECLGGCSQPEDPRACVACRHLYFQGVCLPACPPGTYQYESWRCVTAELCGHLREVPGHATAFGIYEGSCLAQCPPGFTRNGSSIFCHKCEGLCPKECKVGTKTIDSVQATQDLVGCTHVEGSLILNLRQGCQYSSWSRPWPRPPWSHPPSLAWFPLIPPFLPPRLSLQLPSLWTHHLPWAAPLLSFSSPDNLEPELQRNLGLVETITGFLKIKHSFALVTLGFFKNLKLIRGDSMVDG
;
A
#
# COMPACT_ATOMS: atom_id res chain seq x y z
N MET A 1 10.55 14.90 84.91
CA MET A 1 9.48 14.80 83.90
C MET A 1 10.10 14.22 82.65
N ALA A 2 9.83 12.95 82.36
CA ALA A 2 10.28 12.27 81.16
C ALA A 2 9.07 11.48 80.62
N VAL A 3 8.66 11.81 79.41
CA VAL A 3 7.50 11.22 78.70
C VAL A 3 8.02 10.06 77.84
N PRO A 4 7.36 8.88 77.81
CA PRO A 4 7.80 7.75 77.02
C PRO A 4 7.37 7.87 75.54
N ALA A 5 8.19 7.33 74.66
CA ALA A 5 8.04 7.32 73.21
C ALA A 5 7.02 6.26 72.73
N LEU A 6 6.12 6.68 71.84
CA LEU A 6 5.22 5.81 71.06
C LEU A 6 5.93 5.35 69.78
N TRP A 7 5.90 4.04 69.52
CA TRP A 7 6.49 3.37 68.36
C TRP A 7 5.67 3.58 67.06
N PRO A 8 6.31 3.58 65.86
CA PRO A 8 5.64 3.87 64.60
C PRO A 8 5.20 2.60 63.86
N TRP A 9 3.99 2.11 64.10
CA TRP A 9 3.38 1.04 63.29
C TRP A 9 2.61 1.59 62.08
N GLY A 10 2.53 2.91 61.91
CA GLY A 10 1.78 3.58 60.84
C GLY A 10 2.53 3.75 59.51
N VAL A 11 3.84 3.47 59.46
CA VAL A 11 4.64 3.70 58.24
C VAL A 11 4.63 2.50 57.28
N TYR A 12 4.44 1.28 57.82
CA TYR A 12 4.46 0.06 57.00
C TYR A 12 3.20 -0.15 56.16
N LEU A 13 2.05 0.41 56.54
CA LEU A 13 0.81 0.29 55.76
C LEU A 13 0.76 1.27 54.57
N LEU A 14 1.50 2.38 54.63
CA LEU A 14 1.57 3.37 53.56
C LEU A 14 2.58 2.97 52.46
N MET A 15 3.62 2.20 52.81
CA MET A 15 4.60 1.68 51.85
C MET A 15 4.11 0.44 51.08
N SER A 16 3.04 -0.24 51.53
CA SER A 16 2.42 -1.35 50.80
C SER A 16 1.35 -0.92 49.79
N LEU A 17 0.95 0.35 49.78
CA LEU A 17 -0.06 0.90 48.84
C LEU A 17 0.56 1.66 47.65
N LEU A 18 1.87 1.88 47.65
CA LEU A 18 2.61 2.53 46.55
C LEU A 18 3.32 1.54 45.61
N SER A 19 3.19 0.23 45.82
CA SER A 19 3.77 -0.83 44.98
C SER A 19 2.78 -1.54 44.05
N LEU A 20 1.58 -0.99 43.85
CA LEU A 20 0.59 -1.46 42.85
C LEU A 20 0.43 -0.48 41.68
N GLY A 21 1.45 0.33 41.42
CA GLY A 21 1.66 0.93 40.11
C GLY A 21 2.36 -0.06 39.18
N SER A 22 1.72 -1.19 38.86
CA SER A 22 2.06 -1.88 37.61
C SER A 22 1.80 -0.86 36.51
N CYS A 23 2.86 -0.35 35.88
CA CYS A 23 2.76 0.34 34.62
C CYS A 23 1.90 -0.54 33.72
N LEU A 24 0.65 -0.12 33.49
CA LEU A 24 -0.12 -0.64 32.39
C LEU A 24 0.67 -0.16 31.17
N ASP A 25 1.51 -1.03 30.59
CA ASP A 25 2.19 -0.74 29.32
C ASP A 25 1.08 -0.59 28.28
N THR A 26 0.55 0.63 28.16
CA THR A 26 -0.46 0.95 27.17
C THR A 26 0.23 0.88 25.82
N LEU A 27 -0.16 -0.12 25.03
CA LEU A 27 0.30 -0.28 23.65
C LEU A 27 0.01 1.02 22.86
N GLU A 28 1.05 1.80 22.59
CA GLU A 28 0.92 3.05 21.87
C GLU A 28 1.09 2.80 20.36
N VAL A 29 0.08 3.23 19.61
CA VAL A 29 -0.02 3.01 18.16
C VAL A 29 0.24 4.33 17.45
N CYS A 30 1.26 4.34 16.61
CA CYS A 30 1.66 5.49 15.81
C CYS A 30 1.19 5.33 14.36
N PRO A 31 0.84 6.43 13.66
CA PRO A 31 0.48 6.38 12.25
C PRO A 31 1.70 6.06 11.37
N SER A 32 1.51 6.05 10.06
CA SER A 32 2.63 6.00 9.11
C SER A 32 3.62 7.14 9.38
N LEU A 33 4.91 6.83 9.37
CA LEU A 33 5.99 7.76 9.65
C LEU A 33 6.93 7.84 8.45
N ASP A 34 7.13 9.05 7.96
CA ASP A 34 8.12 9.41 6.95
C ASP A 34 9.13 10.37 7.59
N ILE A 35 10.34 9.87 7.80
CA ILE A 35 11.40 10.50 8.57
C ILE A 35 12.55 10.81 7.61
N ARG A 36 12.84 12.10 7.45
CA ARG A 36 13.76 12.58 6.42
C ARG A 36 14.73 13.60 6.98
N SER A 37 15.86 13.77 6.28
CA SER A 37 16.83 14.86 6.47
C SER A 37 17.60 14.80 7.79
N GLU A 38 16.93 14.86 8.94
CA GLU A 38 17.54 15.00 10.27
C GLU A 38 17.27 13.78 11.16
N VAL A 39 18.30 13.37 11.91
CA VAL A 39 18.23 12.24 12.85
C VAL A 39 17.30 12.54 14.04
N THR A 40 17.16 13.81 14.42
CA THR A 40 16.28 14.28 15.50
C THR A 40 14.82 13.89 15.29
N GLU A 41 14.37 13.81 14.03
CA GLU A 41 13.00 13.41 13.70
C GLU A 41 12.67 11.97 14.09
N LEU A 42 13.69 11.12 14.29
CA LEU A 42 13.50 9.75 14.79
C LEU A 42 12.90 9.73 16.21
N ARG A 43 13.03 10.81 16.98
CA ARG A 43 12.42 10.94 18.32
C ARG A 43 10.90 10.78 18.30
N ARG A 44 10.26 10.93 17.13
CA ARG A 44 8.83 10.60 16.93
C ARG A 44 8.49 9.14 17.23
N LEU A 45 9.49 8.25 17.30
CA LEU A 45 9.35 6.82 17.62
C LEU A 45 9.49 6.47 19.11
N GLU A 46 9.83 7.42 20.00
CA GLU A 46 10.18 7.12 21.41
C GLU A 46 9.14 6.29 22.17
N ASN A 47 7.86 6.62 22.00
CA ASN A 47 6.78 5.92 22.67
C ASN A 47 6.05 4.92 21.77
N CYS A 48 6.39 4.86 20.48
CA CYS A 48 5.70 4.01 19.52
C CYS A 48 6.00 2.52 19.77
N SER A 49 4.96 1.75 20.07
CA SER A 49 5.06 0.28 20.15
C SER A 49 4.72 -0.39 18.83
N VAL A 50 3.69 0.13 18.16
CA VAL A 50 3.24 -0.35 16.84
C VAL A 50 3.14 0.83 15.88
N VAL A 51 3.74 0.69 14.70
CA VAL A 51 3.49 1.60 13.57
C VAL A 51 2.35 1.01 12.74
N GLU A 52 1.17 1.60 12.85
CA GLU A 52 -0.02 1.30 12.02
C GLU A 52 0.11 2.06 10.70
N GLY A 53 0.85 1.44 9.79
CA GLY A 53 1.19 1.94 8.48
C GLY A 53 2.61 1.55 8.09
N HIS A 54 3.28 2.43 7.34
CA HIS A 54 4.67 2.26 6.92
C HIS A 54 5.63 3.10 7.77
N LEU A 55 6.86 2.62 7.88
CA LEU A 55 7.99 3.36 8.46
C LEU A 55 9.04 3.58 7.37
N GLN A 56 9.27 4.85 7.04
CA GLN A 56 10.23 5.31 6.05
C GLN A 56 11.30 6.15 6.75
N ILE A 57 12.57 5.78 6.60
CA ILE A 57 13.72 6.54 7.11
C ILE A 57 14.66 6.75 5.94
N LEU A 58 14.76 8.00 5.46
CA LEU A 58 15.41 8.26 4.19
C LEU A 58 16.11 9.62 4.10
N LEU A 59 17.08 9.73 3.19
CA LEU A 59 17.74 10.99 2.81
C LEU A 59 18.40 11.74 3.98
N MET A 60 19.12 11.02 4.84
CA MET A 60 19.91 11.61 5.93
C MET A 60 21.38 11.68 5.50
N PHE A 61 21.71 12.67 4.67
CA PHE A 61 23.03 12.81 4.06
C PHE A 61 24.09 13.42 4.99
N ALA A 62 23.66 14.27 5.92
CA ALA A 62 24.55 14.98 6.85
C ALA A 62 24.76 14.22 8.17
N ALA A 63 24.12 13.07 8.35
CA ALA A 63 24.18 12.29 9.58
C ALA A 63 25.51 11.54 9.69
N THR A 64 26.02 11.47 10.92
CA THR A 64 27.26 10.80 11.30
C THR A 64 26.97 9.67 12.28
N GLY A 65 27.95 8.77 12.49
CA GLY A 65 27.79 7.68 13.45
C GLY A 65 27.58 8.15 14.90
N GLU A 66 28.01 9.37 15.24
CA GLU A 66 27.78 9.95 16.56
C GLU A 66 26.31 10.32 16.79
N ASP A 67 25.59 10.72 15.74
CA ASP A 67 24.17 11.12 15.84
C ASP A 67 23.26 9.94 16.20
N PHE A 68 23.64 8.72 15.78
CA PHE A 68 22.91 7.49 16.12
C PHE A 68 23.37 6.87 17.44
N ARG A 69 24.48 7.33 18.02
CA ARG A 69 25.03 6.76 19.24
C ARG A 69 24.13 7.08 20.43
N GLY A 70 23.62 6.03 21.08
CA GLY A 70 22.70 6.17 22.22
C GLY A 70 21.25 6.46 21.83
N LEU A 71 20.94 6.47 20.52
CA LEU A 71 19.57 6.52 20.03
C LEU A 71 19.02 5.09 19.92
N SER A 72 17.91 4.80 20.60
CA SER A 72 17.30 3.48 20.60
C SER A 72 15.79 3.58 20.78
N PHE A 73 15.04 2.75 20.06
CA PHE A 73 13.58 2.66 20.12
C PHE A 73 13.16 1.24 20.52
N PRO A 74 13.42 0.82 21.77
CA PRO A 74 13.16 -0.55 22.22
C PRO A 74 11.68 -0.88 22.37
N ARG A 75 10.78 0.12 22.37
CA ARG A 75 9.34 -0.12 22.45
C ARG A 75 8.76 -0.60 21.13
N LEU A 76 9.39 -0.28 20.00
CA LEU A 76 8.89 -0.64 18.69
C LEU A 76 9.01 -2.15 18.45
N THR A 77 7.88 -2.84 18.39
CA THR A 77 7.81 -4.30 18.18
C THR A 77 7.21 -4.68 16.84
N GLN A 78 6.38 -3.82 16.24
CA GLN A 78 5.63 -4.18 15.04
C GLN A 78 5.47 -3.00 14.06
N VAL A 79 5.61 -3.29 12.77
CA VAL A 79 5.21 -2.42 11.65
C VAL A 79 4.16 -3.15 10.81
N THR A 80 3.00 -2.53 10.54
CA THR A 80 1.88 -3.22 9.86
C THR A 80 2.04 -3.27 8.34
N ASP A 81 2.62 -2.25 7.71
CA ASP A 81 2.85 -2.24 6.26
C ASP A 81 4.27 -2.70 5.93
N TYR A 82 5.19 -1.75 5.72
CA TYR A 82 6.57 -2.01 5.32
C TYR A 82 7.55 -1.07 6.03
N LEU A 83 8.80 -1.52 6.12
CA LEU A 83 9.95 -0.73 6.57
C LEU A 83 10.85 -0.42 5.38
N LEU A 84 11.17 0.86 5.17
CA LEU A 84 12.05 1.33 4.11
C LEU A 84 13.16 2.20 4.69
N LEU A 85 14.41 1.80 4.40
CA LEU A 85 15.62 2.55 4.69
C LEU A 85 16.30 2.92 3.38
N PHE A 86 16.55 4.21 3.16
CA PHE A 86 17.15 4.69 1.91
C PHE A 86 18.10 5.86 2.11
N ARG A 87 19.39 5.69 1.75
CA ARG A 87 20.41 6.76 1.83
C ARG A 87 20.48 7.43 3.20
N VAL A 88 20.60 6.62 4.25
CA VAL A 88 20.88 7.09 5.60
C VAL A 88 22.37 6.88 5.86
N TYR A 89 23.10 7.99 6.00
CA TYR A 89 24.54 7.97 6.27
C TYR A 89 24.78 7.83 7.77
N GLY A 90 25.94 7.30 8.15
CA GLY A 90 26.35 7.17 9.55
C GLY A 90 25.74 6.00 10.33
N LEU A 91 24.62 5.44 9.87
CA LEU A 91 23.98 4.29 10.51
C LEU A 91 24.69 2.98 10.19
N GLU A 92 25.29 2.33 11.20
CA GLU A 92 26.09 1.11 11.01
C GLU A 92 25.30 -0.20 11.22
N SER A 93 24.28 -0.21 12.09
CA SER A 93 23.45 -1.39 12.39
C SER A 93 22.08 -0.99 12.92
N LEU A 94 21.03 -1.78 12.63
CA LEU A 94 19.70 -1.55 13.23
C LEU A 94 19.54 -2.16 14.62
N ARG A 95 20.54 -2.91 15.11
CA ARG A 95 20.47 -3.61 16.39
C ARG A 95 20.17 -2.66 17.53
N ASP A 96 20.89 -1.54 17.55
CA ASP A 96 20.82 -0.59 18.64
C ASP A 96 19.59 0.34 18.46
N LEU A 97 19.16 0.56 17.20
CA LEU A 97 18.00 1.39 16.86
C LEU A 97 16.66 0.69 17.11
N PHE A 98 16.52 -0.56 16.67
CA PHE A 98 15.28 -1.36 16.72
C PHE A 98 15.52 -2.76 17.32
N PRO A 99 15.96 -2.87 18.58
CA PRO A 99 16.34 -4.15 19.17
C PRO A 99 15.18 -5.14 19.30
N ASN A 100 13.94 -4.65 19.44
CA ASN A 100 12.75 -5.44 19.72
C ASN A 100 11.76 -5.52 18.55
N LEU A 101 12.11 -4.99 17.37
CA LEU A 101 11.26 -5.10 16.19
C LEU A 101 11.14 -6.57 15.80
N ALA A 102 9.95 -7.14 16.03
CA ALA A 102 9.70 -8.57 15.94
C ALA A 102 8.89 -8.96 14.70
N VAL A 103 8.01 -8.08 14.23
CA VAL A 103 7.06 -8.39 13.15
C VAL A 103 6.92 -7.26 12.14
N ILE A 104 7.01 -7.62 10.85
CA ILE A 104 6.57 -6.78 9.73
C ILE A 104 5.42 -7.50 9.04
N ARG A 105 4.20 -6.93 9.09
CA ARG A 105 3.00 -7.66 8.61
C ARG A 105 2.83 -7.61 7.08
N GLY A 106 3.22 -6.54 6.39
CA GLY A 106 3.05 -6.45 4.94
C GLY A 106 1.59 -6.29 4.50
N ALA A 107 0.75 -5.61 5.28
CA ALA A 107 -0.64 -5.30 4.91
C ALA A 107 -0.69 -4.48 3.61
N ARG A 108 0.18 -3.47 3.51
CA ARG A 108 0.54 -2.78 2.26
C ARG A 108 2.02 -2.98 1.97
N LEU A 109 2.38 -3.01 0.69
CA LEU A 109 3.74 -3.31 0.23
C LEU A 109 4.28 -2.15 -0.61
N PHE A 110 5.58 -1.89 -0.55
CA PHE A 110 6.26 -0.97 -1.45
C PHE A 110 6.84 -1.76 -2.62
N LEU A 111 6.24 -1.64 -3.81
CA LEU A 111 6.66 -2.36 -5.02
C LEU A 111 6.76 -3.89 -4.83
N GLY A 112 5.89 -4.47 -4.00
CA GLY A 112 5.88 -5.91 -3.68
C GLY A 112 6.77 -6.32 -2.49
N TYR A 113 7.48 -5.37 -1.88
CA TYR A 113 8.38 -5.62 -0.76
C TYR A 113 7.82 -5.10 0.57
N ALA A 114 8.17 -5.78 1.66
CA ALA A 114 7.81 -5.42 3.04
C ALA A 114 9.00 -4.89 3.86
N LEU A 115 10.22 -5.28 3.49
CA LEU A 115 11.45 -4.74 4.06
C LEU A 115 12.36 -4.29 2.91
N ILE A 116 12.76 -3.04 2.92
CA ILE A 116 13.59 -2.42 1.89
C ILE A 116 14.78 -1.75 2.57
N ILE A 117 15.98 -2.22 2.25
CA ILE A 117 17.25 -1.65 2.70
C ILE A 117 18.06 -1.33 1.44
N PHE A 118 18.04 -0.07 1.04
CA PHE A 118 18.55 0.33 -0.27
C PHE A 118 19.55 1.48 -0.17
N GLU A 119 20.70 1.35 -0.82
CA GLU A 119 21.75 2.38 -0.86
C GLU A 119 22.09 2.93 0.54
N MET A 120 22.32 2.04 1.52
CA MET A 120 22.76 2.39 2.87
C MET A 120 24.30 2.33 2.92
N PRO A 121 25.01 3.47 2.89
CA PRO A 121 26.45 3.48 2.59
C PRO A 121 27.32 2.87 3.69
N HIS A 122 26.99 3.11 4.96
CA HIS A 122 27.80 2.69 6.11
C HIS A 122 27.18 1.51 6.90
N LEU A 123 26.07 0.94 6.41
CA LEU A 123 25.39 -0.15 7.10
C LEU A 123 26.20 -1.44 6.94
N ARG A 124 26.65 -2.00 8.06
CA ARG A 124 27.53 -3.19 8.10
C ARG A 124 26.79 -4.49 8.34
N ASP A 125 25.67 -4.44 9.04
CA ASP A 125 24.78 -5.57 9.26
C ASP A 125 23.33 -5.09 9.36
N ILE A 126 22.37 -5.95 9.02
CA ILE A 126 20.94 -5.63 9.18
C ILE A 126 20.61 -5.53 10.68
N GLY A 127 21.13 -6.45 11.50
CA GLY A 127 21.06 -6.35 12.95
C GLY A 127 19.64 -6.29 13.53
N LEU A 128 18.70 -7.13 13.11
CA LEU A 128 17.35 -7.18 13.69
C LEU A 128 17.16 -8.43 14.56
N PRO A 129 17.75 -8.49 15.77
CA PRO A 129 17.86 -9.73 16.55
C PRO A 129 16.50 -10.34 16.95
N SER A 130 15.50 -9.51 17.14
CA SER A 130 14.15 -9.94 17.55
C SER A 130 13.21 -10.22 16.38
N LEU A 131 13.60 -9.93 15.13
CA LEU A 131 12.73 -10.13 13.97
C LEU A 131 12.45 -11.62 13.81
N GLY A 132 11.19 -12.00 14.03
CA GLY A 132 10.72 -13.37 13.98
C GLY A 132 9.77 -13.65 12.83
N ALA A 133 9.16 -12.63 12.22
CA ALA A 133 8.24 -12.83 11.09
C ALA A 133 8.14 -11.63 10.15
N VAL A 134 8.19 -11.92 8.85
CA VAL A 134 7.75 -11.04 7.76
C VAL A 134 6.60 -11.76 7.05
N LEU A 135 5.36 -11.38 7.35
CA LEU A 135 4.18 -12.20 7.02
C LEU A 135 3.83 -12.17 5.52
N ARG A 136 3.91 -11.00 4.88
CA ARG A 136 3.59 -10.80 3.47
C ARG A 136 4.59 -9.85 2.83
N GLY A 137 4.93 -10.12 1.58
CA GLY A 137 5.89 -9.32 0.81
C GLY A 137 7.31 -9.90 0.84
N ALA A 138 8.08 -9.56 -0.18
CA ALA A 138 9.49 -9.94 -0.29
C ALA A 138 10.39 -8.97 0.49
N VAL A 139 11.64 -9.35 0.67
CA VAL A 139 12.70 -8.51 1.22
C VAL A 139 13.59 -8.03 0.09
N ARG A 140 13.88 -6.72 0.05
CA ARG A 140 14.81 -6.10 -0.90
C ARG A 140 15.99 -5.50 -0.15
N VAL A 141 17.18 -6.03 -0.40
CA VAL A 141 18.44 -5.53 0.18
C VAL A 141 19.42 -5.31 -0.96
N GLU A 142 19.64 -4.07 -1.33
CA GLU A 142 20.34 -3.76 -2.57
C GLU A 142 21.26 -2.54 -2.44
N LYS A 143 22.44 -2.62 -3.08
CA LYS A 143 23.44 -1.53 -3.16
C LYS A 143 24.00 -1.05 -1.81
N ASN A 144 24.14 -1.95 -0.83
CA ASN A 144 24.74 -1.63 0.46
C ASN A 144 26.22 -2.10 0.47
N GLN A 145 27.15 -1.18 0.26
CA GLN A 145 28.56 -1.50 -0.07
C GLN A 145 29.37 -2.05 1.12
N GLU A 146 28.95 -1.77 2.36
CA GLU A 146 29.61 -2.25 3.57
C GLU A 146 28.86 -3.42 4.24
N LEU A 147 27.72 -3.84 3.69
CA LEU A 147 26.78 -4.76 4.34
C LEU A 147 27.23 -6.22 4.22
N CYS A 148 27.49 -6.84 5.36
CA CYS A 148 27.82 -8.25 5.56
C CYS A 148 26.70 -8.98 6.35
N HIS A 149 26.96 -10.21 6.83
CA HIS A 149 25.98 -11.05 7.55
C HIS A 149 24.68 -11.32 6.78
N LEU A 150 24.75 -11.38 5.44
CA LEU A 150 23.58 -11.70 4.59
C LEU A 150 23.39 -13.21 4.40
N SER A 151 24.50 -13.96 4.35
CA SER A 151 24.54 -15.42 4.17
C SER A 151 24.20 -16.18 5.46
N THR A 152 24.45 -15.54 6.61
CA THR A 152 24.21 -16.08 7.96
C THR A 152 22.74 -15.98 8.37
N ILE A 153 21.90 -15.23 7.65
CA ILE A 153 20.46 -15.12 7.92
C ILE A 153 19.67 -16.15 7.12
N ASP A 154 18.92 -17.00 7.81
CA ASP A 154 17.96 -17.93 7.21
C ASP A 154 16.59 -17.24 7.04
N TRP A 155 16.33 -16.70 5.85
CA TRP A 155 15.05 -16.07 5.50
C TRP A 155 13.88 -17.04 5.49
N GLY A 156 14.13 -18.36 5.35
CA GLY A 156 13.10 -19.39 5.39
C GLY A 156 12.46 -19.54 6.77
N LEU A 157 13.13 -19.08 7.83
CA LEU A 157 12.55 -19.00 9.18
C LEU A 157 11.64 -17.79 9.37
N LEU A 158 11.84 -16.72 8.58
CA LEU A 158 11.15 -15.44 8.75
C LEU A 158 9.97 -15.25 7.79
N GLN A 159 10.05 -15.86 6.60
CA GLN A 159 9.08 -15.68 5.52
C GLN A 159 8.54 -17.03 5.03
N PRO A 160 7.23 -17.12 4.71
CA PRO A 160 6.66 -18.31 4.07
C PRO A 160 7.25 -18.60 2.68
N ALA A 161 7.64 -17.54 1.95
CA ALA A 161 8.10 -17.62 0.56
C ALA A 161 9.35 -16.75 0.33
N PRO A 162 10.54 -17.17 0.79
CA PRO A 162 11.78 -16.38 0.68
C PRO A 162 12.33 -16.29 -0.75
N GLY A 163 11.86 -17.12 -1.69
CA GLY A 163 12.36 -17.14 -3.08
C GLY A 163 12.09 -15.89 -3.90
N ALA A 164 11.20 -15.00 -3.44
CA ALA A 164 10.92 -13.71 -4.07
C ALA A 164 11.85 -12.58 -3.60
N ASN A 165 12.78 -12.85 -2.67
CA ASN A 165 13.69 -11.85 -2.13
C ASN A 165 14.69 -11.36 -3.19
N HIS A 166 14.99 -10.06 -3.15
CA HIS A 166 15.94 -9.41 -4.04
C HIS A 166 17.14 -8.89 -3.24
N ILE A 167 18.20 -9.70 -3.16
CA ILE A 167 19.41 -9.39 -2.38
C ILE A 167 20.61 -9.38 -3.33
N VAL A 168 20.96 -8.21 -3.86
CA VAL A 168 22.01 -8.06 -4.90
C VAL A 168 22.80 -6.77 -4.75
N GLY A 169 24.03 -6.74 -5.27
CA GLY A 169 24.85 -5.53 -5.30
C GLY A 169 25.28 -5.03 -3.92
N ASN A 170 25.30 -5.90 -2.91
CA ASN A 170 25.89 -5.63 -1.59
C ASN A 170 27.36 -6.04 -1.57
N LYS A 171 28.05 -5.88 -0.44
CA LYS A 171 29.43 -6.34 -0.27
C LYS A 171 29.57 -7.83 -0.62
N LEU A 172 30.65 -8.19 -1.31
CA LEU A 172 30.91 -9.57 -1.69
C LEU A 172 31.12 -10.42 -0.42
N GLY A 173 30.42 -11.56 -0.33
CA GLY A 173 30.50 -12.44 0.84
C GLY A 173 31.92 -12.94 1.14
N GLU A 174 32.77 -13.09 0.12
CA GLU A 174 34.18 -13.47 0.27
C GLU A 174 35.04 -12.41 0.97
N GLU A 175 34.62 -11.14 0.91
CA GLU A 175 35.26 -10.01 1.60
C GLU A 175 34.67 -9.77 3.00
N CYS A 176 33.65 -10.53 3.37
CA CYS A 176 33.01 -10.47 4.68
C CYS A 176 33.66 -11.48 5.63
N ALA A 177 34.05 -11.01 6.81
CA ALA A 177 34.48 -11.86 7.90
C ALA A 177 33.27 -12.26 8.76
N ASP A 178 32.32 -12.97 8.16
CA ASP A 178 31.07 -13.38 8.81
C ASP A 178 31.36 -14.47 9.86
N VAL A 179 31.50 -14.06 11.11
CA VAL A 179 31.70 -14.97 12.25
C VAL A 179 30.55 -14.77 13.24
N CYS A 180 29.79 -15.84 13.48
CA CYS A 180 28.72 -15.87 14.47
C CYS A 180 29.25 -16.09 15.90
N PRO A 181 28.48 -15.68 16.93
CA PRO A 181 28.81 -15.94 18.34
C PRO A 181 29.14 -17.41 18.63
N GLY A 182 30.09 -17.63 19.56
CA GLY A 182 30.49 -18.96 20.04
C GLY A 182 31.32 -19.78 19.04
N VAL A 183 31.61 -19.26 17.85
CA VAL A 183 32.51 -19.87 16.86
C VAL A 183 33.94 -19.36 17.10
N LEU A 184 34.95 -20.23 16.95
CA LEU A 184 36.39 -19.90 17.08
C LEU A 184 36.84 -19.34 18.46
N GLY A 185 36.24 -19.81 19.57
CA GLY A 185 36.70 -19.45 20.92
C GLY A 185 36.21 -18.10 21.44
N ALA A 186 35.29 -17.45 20.73
CA ALA A 186 34.51 -16.33 21.26
C ALA A 186 33.65 -16.80 22.46
N ALA A 187 33.58 -16.01 23.52
CA ALA A 187 32.81 -16.34 24.71
C ALA A 187 31.31 -16.47 24.40
N GLY A 188 30.69 -17.59 24.80
CA GLY A 188 29.26 -17.86 24.63
C GLY A 188 28.97 -19.22 24.00
N GLU A 189 27.70 -19.63 24.04
CA GLU A 189 27.24 -20.81 23.31
C GLU A 189 27.13 -20.52 21.81
N PRO A 190 27.55 -21.47 20.95
CA PRO A 190 27.45 -21.28 19.51
C PRO A 190 25.99 -21.22 19.04
N CYS A 191 25.72 -20.40 18.02
CA CYS A 191 24.38 -20.27 17.46
C CYS A 191 23.84 -21.60 16.90
N VAL A 192 22.53 -21.67 16.65
CA VAL A 192 21.90 -22.82 16.00
C VAL A 192 22.28 -22.86 14.51
N ARG A 193 22.49 -24.07 13.97
CA ARG A 193 22.74 -24.29 12.55
C ARG A 193 21.46 -24.74 11.84
N THR A 194 21.20 -24.19 10.65
CA THR A 194 20.07 -24.62 9.81
C THR A 194 20.51 -24.82 8.36
N THR A 195 19.77 -25.61 7.61
CA THR A 195 20.02 -25.81 6.17
C THR A 195 19.13 -24.87 5.36
N PHE A 196 19.73 -23.88 4.70
CA PHE A 196 19.04 -22.92 3.83
C PHE A 196 19.81 -22.79 2.52
N GLY A 197 19.10 -22.83 1.38
CA GLY A 197 19.75 -22.78 0.06
C GLY A 197 20.74 -23.92 -0.21
N GLY A 198 20.60 -25.07 0.46
CA GLY A 198 21.51 -26.21 0.33
C GLY A 198 22.77 -26.17 1.20
N HIS A 199 22.97 -25.11 1.99
CA HIS A 199 24.13 -24.95 2.86
C HIS A 199 23.72 -24.97 4.34
N THR A 200 24.48 -25.71 5.15
CA THR A 200 24.24 -25.84 6.60
C THR A 200 25.29 -25.05 7.38
N ASP A 201 24.87 -23.93 7.94
CA ASP A 201 25.75 -22.99 8.64
C ASP A 201 25.09 -22.40 9.89
N TYR A 202 25.89 -21.75 10.73
CA TYR A 202 25.47 -21.01 11.90
C TYR A 202 24.62 -19.80 11.51
N ARG A 203 23.55 -19.55 12.27
CA ARG A 203 22.61 -18.45 11.98
C ARG A 203 22.76 -17.31 12.97
N CYS A 204 23.12 -16.14 12.46
CA CYS A 204 23.30 -14.93 13.25
C CYS A 204 22.93 -13.67 12.47
N TRP A 205 22.49 -12.65 13.20
CA TRP A 205 22.25 -11.31 12.65
C TRP A 205 23.51 -10.45 12.62
N THR A 206 24.38 -10.68 13.61
CA THR A 206 25.65 -9.99 13.81
C THR A 206 26.65 -10.95 14.46
N SER A 207 27.91 -10.52 14.60
CA SER A 207 28.92 -11.26 15.36
C SER A 207 28.66 -11.37 16.88
N SER A 208 27.60 -10.74 17.38
CA SER A 208 27.21 -10.78 18.81
C SER A 208 25.80 -11.31 19.05
N HIS A 209 24.96 -11.44 18.01
CA HIS A 209 23.55 -11.83 18.16
C HIS A 209 23.19 -12.97 17.21
N CYS A 210 22.80 -14.11 17.76
CA CYS A 210 22.28 -15.23 17.00
C CYS A 210 20.89 -14.94 16.42
N GLN A 211 20.56 -15.61 15.30
CA GLN A 211 19.20 -15.64 14.79
C GLN A 211 18.40 -16.65 15.63
N ARG A 212 17.23 -16.26 16.11
CA ARG A 212 16.39 -17.13 16.92
C ARG A 212 15.83 -18.28 16.09
N VAL A 213 16.09 -19.51 16.52
CA VAL A 213 15.53 -20.73 15.92
C VAL A 213 14.71 -21.44 16.98
N CYS A 214 13.40 -21.54 16.77
CA CYS A 214 12.48 -22.11 17.75
C CYS A 214 12.32 -23.64 17.55
N PRO A 215 12.44 -24.46 18.61
CA PRO A 215 12.21 -25.91 18.54
C PRO A 215 10.71 -26.30 18.51
N CYS A 216 9.83 -25.33 18.24
CA CYS A 216 8.39 -25.47 18.31
C CYS A 216 7.79 -25.97 16.98
N PRO A 217 6.53 -26.46 16.98
CA PRO A 217 5.83 -26.76 15.74
C PRO A 217 5.86 -25.59 14.77
N ARG A 218 5.91 -25.88 13.46
CA ARG A 218 6.13 -24.88 12.42
C ARG A 218 5.20 -23.68 12.58
N GLY A 219 5.83 -22.51 12.64
CA GLY A 219 5.14 -21.22 12.71
C GLY A 219 4.93 -20.68 14.12
N LEU A 220 5.12 -21.47 15.19
CA LEU A 220 5.05 -20.97 16.58
C LEU A 220 6.34 -20.26 16.96
N ALA A 221 6.18 -19.17 17.71
CA ALA A 221 7.30 -18.46 18.34
C ALA A 221 7.73 -19.15 19.63
N CYS A 222 8.89 -18.75 20.15
CA CYS A 222 9.44 -19.24 21.40
C CYS A 222 10.03 -18.10 22.24
N THR A 223 10.16 -18.35 23.54
CA THR A 223 10.91 -17.50 24.47
C THR A 223 12.41 -17.54 24.15
N VAL A 224 13.20 -16.69 24.81
CA VAL A 224 14.67 -16.74 24.71
C VAL A 224 15.23 -18.09 25.18
N GLY A 225 14.55 -18.76 26.13
CA GLY A 225 14.91 -20.09 26.62
C GLY A 225 14.46 -21.24 25.71
N GLY A 226 13.80 -20.97 24.58
CA GLY A 226 13.33 -21.98 23.65
C GLY A 226 12.00 -22.64 24.01
N GLU A 227 11.29 -22.13 25.03
CA GLU A 227 9.95 -22.61 25.38
C GLU A 227 8.90 -22.06 24.42
N CYS A 228 7.90 -22.85 24.06
CA CYS A 228 6.92 -22.46 23.06
C CYS A 228 5.93 -21.43 23.58
N CYS A 229 5.66 -20.43 22.74
CA CYS A 229 4.63 -19.43 22.99
C CYS A 229 3.25 -19.99 22.65
N HIS A 230 2.22 -19.35 23.19
CA HIS A 230 0.83 -19.63 22.82
C HIS A 230 0.63 -19.56 21.28
N SER A 231 -0.30 -20.34 20.74
CA SER A 231 -0.56 -20.43 19.29
C SER A 231 -0.88 -19.09 18.62
N GLU A 232 -1.49 -18.17 19.39
CA GLU A 232 -1.85 -16.81 18.96
C GLU A 232 -0.70 -15.80 19.02
N CYS A 233 0.47 -16.19 19.56
CA CYS A 233 1.65 -15.34 19.57
C CYS A 233 2.45 -15.41 18.25
N LEU A 234 3.14 -14.32 17.94
CA LEU A 234 4.03 -14.17 16.79
C LEU A 234 5.30 -13.41 17.21
N GLY A 235 6.46 -13.78 16.65
CA GLY A 235 7.76 -13.15 16.90
C GLY A 235 8.42 -13.54 18.25
N GLY A 236 7.63 -13.66 19.32
CA GLY A 236 8.09 -14.08 20.64
C GLY A 236 7.02 -13.94 21.72
N CYS A 237 7.38 -14.30 22.95
CA CYS A 237 6.55 -14.11 24.15
C CYS A 237 7.43 -13.94 25.39
N SER A 238 6.90 -13.28 26.42
CA SER A 238 7.52 -13.15 27.73
C SER A 238 7.24 -14.34 28.65
N GLN A 239 6.10 -15.03 28.45
CA GLN A 239 5.73 -16.26 29.16
C GLN A 239 5.27 -17.32 28.16
N PRO A 240 5.64 -18.60 28.36
CA PRO A 240 5.20 -19.69 27.50
C PRO A 240 3.69 -19.92 27.66
N GLU A 241 3.04 -20.32 26.57
CA GLU A 241 1.61 -20.69 26.53
C GLU A 241 0.57 -19.66 27.05
N ASP A 242 0.95 -18.39 27.29
CA ASP A 242 0.01 -17.32 27.66
C ASP A 242 -0.31 -16.36 26.49
N PRO A 243 -1.57 -16.25 26.03
CA PRO A 243 -1.97 -15.31 24.96
C PRO A 243 -1.88 -13.82 25.34
N ARG A 244 -1.67 -13.48 26.62
CA ARG A 244 -1.44 -12.10 27.09
C ARG A 244 0.03 -11.71 27.09
N ALA A 245 0.91 -12.70 27.03
CA ALA A 245 2.35 -12.52 27.15
C ALA A 245 3.07 -12.45 25.79
N CYS A 246 2.32 -12.30 24.68
CA CYS A 246 2.90 -12.25 23.35
C CYS A 246 3.60 -10.91 23.06
N VAL A 247 4.70 -10.94 22.31
CA VAL A 247 5.34 -9.72 21.77
C VAL A 247 4.48 -9.09 20.66
N ALA A 248 3.90 -9.92 19.81
CA ALA A 248 2.96 -9.53 18.77
C ALA A 248 1.91 -10.64 18.58
N CYS A 249 0.73 -10.27 18.09
CA CYS A 249 -0.35 -11.22 17.83
C CYS A 249 -0.28 -11.76 16.40
N ARG A 250 -0.47 -13.07 16.26
CA ARG A 250 -0.60 -13.74 14.96
C ARG A 250 -1.81 -13.20 14.21
N HIS A 251 -2.99 -13.30 14.82
CA HIS A 251 -4.24 -12.88 14.22
C HIS A 251 -4.64 -11.48 14.67
N LEU A 252 -5.32 -11.35 15.82
CA LEU A 252 -5.92 -10.10 16.26
C LEU A 252 -5.52 -9.75 17.70
N TYR A 253 -5.29 -8.47 17.94
CA TYR A 253 -5.07 -7.90 19.27
C TYR A 253 -6.33 -7.21 19.80
N PHE A 254 -6.70 -7.48 21.06
CA PHE A 254 -7.74 -6.73 21.76
C PHE A 254 -7.46 -6.69 23.27
N GLN A 255 -7.40 -5.48 23.84
CA GLN A 255 -7.27 -5.23 25.29
C GLN A 255 -6.17 -6.06 25.98
N GLY A 256 -4.97 -6.15 25.39
CA GLY A 256 -3.83 -6.86 25.98
C GLY A 256 -3.83 -8.37 25.74
N VAL A 257 -4.71 -8.90 24.88
CA VAL A 257 -4.81 -10.33 24.59
C VAL A 257 -4.73 -10.57 23.09
N CYS A 258 -3.99 -11.60 22.68
CA CYS A 258 -4.01 -12.12 21.31
C CYS A 258 -5.14 -13.13 21.12
N LEU A 259 -5.99 -12.88 20.12
CA LEU A 259 -7.21 -13.62 19.86
C LEU A 259 -7.25 -14.09 18.39
N PRO A 260 -7.84 -15.27 18.12
CA PRO A 260 -8.04 -15.76 16.76
C PRO A 260 -9.12 -14.98 16.00
N ALA A 261 -10.12 -14.45 16.71
CA ALA A 261 -11.25 -13.70 16.16
C ALA A 261 -11.67 -12.57 17.10
N CYS A 262 -12.28 -11.51 16.56
CA CYS A 262 -12.78 -10.40 17.36
C CYS A 262 -13.96 -10.84 18.25
N PRO A 263 -13.97 -10.50 19.55
CA PRO A 263 -15.10 -10.75 20.44
C PRO A 263 -16.41 -10.10 19.94
N PRO A 264 -17.58 -10.63 20.34
CA PRO A 264 -18.87 -10.01 20.01
C PRO A 264 -18.93 -8.54 20.40
N GLY A 265 -19.44 -7.69 19.50
CA GLY A 265 -19.51 -6.23 19.70
C GLY A 265 -18.22 -5.47 19.32
N THR A 266 -17.21 -6.16 18.82
CA THR A 266 -15.98 -5.58 18.28
C THR A 266 -15.77 -5.98 16.83
N TYR A 267 -14.96 -5.20 16.10
CA TYR A 267 -14.79 -5.30 14.66
C TYR A 267 -13.32 -5.28 14.29
N GLN A 268 -12.96 -6.06 13.28
CA GLN A 268 -11.58 -6.13 12.79
C GLN A 268 -11.16 -4.81 12.13
N TYR A 269 -9.97 -4.32 12.46
CA TYR A 269 -9.40 -3.10 11.89
C TYR A 269 -7.96 -3.34 11.44
N GLU A 270 -7.64 -2.89 10.21
CA GLU A 270 -6.32 -3.04 9.54
C GLU A 270 -5.73 -4.47 9.62
N SER A 271 -6.59 -5.48 9.76
CA SER A 271 -6.23 -6.90 9.83
C SER A 271 -5.27 -7.31 10.97
N TRP A 272 -5.20 -6.55 12.06
CA TRP A 272 -4.31 -6.87 13.19
C TRP A 272 -4.90 -6.60 14.58
N ARG A 273 -5.94 -5.78 14.71
CA ARG A 273 -6.60 -5.49 16.00
C ARG A 273 -8.10 -5.44 15.88
N CYS A 274 -8.78 -5.52 17.03
CA CYS A 274 -10.21 -5.31 17.15
C CYS A 274 -10.50 -3.92 17.73
N VAL A 275 -11.55 -3.28 17.22
CA VAL A 275 -12.03 -1.96 17.66
C VAL A 275 -13.52 -2.01 17.96
N THR A 276 -14.01 -1.13 18.84
CA THR A 276 -15.44 -0.97 19.08
C THR A 276 -16.09 -0.15 17.96
N ALA A 277 -17.42 -0.22 17.83
CA ALA A 277 -18.15 0.61 16.86
C ALA A 277 -17.92 2.12 17.09
N GLU A 278 -17.85 2.54 18.36
CA GLU A 278 -17.56 3.93 18.74
C GLU A 278 -16.17 4.36 18.27
N LEU A 279 -15.14 3.54 18.55
CA LEU A 279 -13.78 3.85 18.10
C LEU A 279 -13.71 3.90 16.57
N CYS A 280 -14.34 2.95 15.87
CA CYS A 280 -14.41 2.94 14.41
C CYS A 280 -14.98 4.25 13.84
N GLY A 281 -16.00 4.83 14.50
CA GLY A 281 -16.63 6.09 14.08
C GLY A 281 -15.77 7.33 14.32
N HIS A 282 -14.82 7.26 15.26
CA HIS A 282 -13.93 8.36 15.63
C HIS A 282 -12.52 8.24 15.05
N LEU A 283 -12.19 7.15 14.34
CA LEU A 283 -10.92 7.03 13.64
C LEU A 283 -10.76 8.21 12.68
N ARG A 284 -9.59 8.86 12.74
CA ARG A 284 -9.36 10.19 12.15
C ARG A 284 -9.78 10.25 10.68
N GLU A 285 -10.64 11.21 10.39
CA GLU A 285 -10.81 11.77 9.06
C GLU A 285 -9.44 12.31 8.60
N VAL A 286 -8.97 11.84 7.44
CA VAL A 286 -7.83 12.47 6.77
C VAL A 286 -8.32 13.85 6.29
N PRO A 287 -7.64 14.96 6.64
CA PRO A 287 -8.05 16.28 6.18
C PRO A 287 -8.10 16.31 4.65
N GLY A 288 -9.27 16.65 4.09
CA GLY A 288 -9.44 16.84 2.64
C GLY A 288 -10.11 15.68 1.89
N HIS A 289 -10.45 14.56 2.54
CA HIS A 289 -11.37 13.56 1.96
C HIS A 289 -12.36 13.11 3.04
N ALA A 290 -13.65 13.38 2.83
CA ALA A 290 -14.72 12.91 3.71
C ALA A 290 -14.92 11.39 3.54
N THR A 291 -13.97 10.58 3.98
CA THR A 291 -14.11 9.13 4.08
C THR A 291 -14.73 8.81 5.43
N ALA A 292 -16.04 8.70 5.47
CA ALA A 292 -16.74 8.24 6.67
C ALA A 292 -16.45 6.74 6.86
N PHE A 293 -15.74 6.40 7.94
CA PHE A 293 -15.55 5.01 8.35
C PHE A 293 -16.91 4.31 8.50
N GLY A 294 -16.93 3.03 8.12
CA GLY A 294 -18.12 2.20 8.12
C GLY A 294 -17.83 0.75 8.47
N ILE A 295 -18.81 0.08 9.07
CA ILE A 295 -18.71 -1.32 9.48
C ILE A 295 -19.39 -2.20 8.45
N TYR A 296 -18.65 -3.18 7.93
CA TYR A 296 -19.12 -4.15 6.95
C TYR A 296 -18.60 -5.55 7.30
N GLU A 297 -19.50 -6.54 7.38
CA GLU A 297 -19.15 -7.96 7.63
C GLU A 297 -18.14 -8.18 8.77
N GLY A 298 -18.32 -7.50 9.90
CA GLY A 298 -17.43 -7.64 11.06
C GLY A 298 -16.12 -6.85 10.98
N SER A 299 -15.93 -6.02 9.95
CA SER A 299 -14.73 -5.19 9.73
C SER A 299 -15.05 -3.70 9.75
N CYS A 300 -14.16 -2.91 10.34
CA CYS A 300 -14.16 -1.44 10.28
C CYS A 300 -13.33 -1.01 9.06
N LEU A 301 -13.98 -0.37 8.09
CA LEU A 301 -13.39 0.05 6.82
C LEU A 301 -13.41 1.57 6.69
N ALA A 302 -12.39 2.15 6.06
CA ALA A 302 -12.36 3.58 5.76
C ALA A 302 -13.47 4.00 4.77
N GLN A 303 -13.93 3.07 3.93
CA GLN A 303 -15.04 3.29 2.99
C GLN A 303 -15.85 1.98 2.84
N CYS A 304 -17.17 2.11 2.75
CA CYS A 304 -18.03 0.96 2.44
C CYS A 304 -17.71 0.39 1.06
N PRO A 305 -17.80 -0.94 0.87
CA PRO A 305 -17.55 -1.58 -0.41
C PRO A 305 -18.56 -1.14 -1.49
N PRO A 306 -18.24 -1.30 -2.79
CA PRO A 306 -19.15 -0.95 -3.88
C PRO A 306 -20.51 -1.64 -3.74
N GLY A 307 -21.60 -0.87 -3.89
CA GLY A 307 -22.97 -1.37 -3.69
C GLY A 307 -23.49 -1.24 -2.25
N PHE A 308 -22.66 -0.74 -1.34
CA PHE A 308 -23.06 -0.41 0.04
C PHE A 308 -22.80 1.06 0.34
N THR A 309 -23.68 1.65 1.17
CA THR A 309 -23.53 3.01 1.66
C THR A 309 -23.79 3.08 3.15
N ARG A 310 -23.35 4.16 3.77
CA ARG A 310 -23.58 4.44 5.19
C ARG A 310 -24.83 5.29 5.33
N ASN A 311 -25.68 4.98 6.31
CA ASN A 311 -26.79 5.88 6.65
C ASN A 311 -26.28 6.99 7.58
N GLY A 312 -26.81 8.22 7.51
CA GLY A 312 -26.37 9.32 8.37
C GLY A 312 -26.42 9.00 9.87
N SER A 313 -27.32 8.09 10.27
CA SER A 313 -27.57 7.65 11.64
C SER A 313 -26.87 6.35 12.06
N SER A 314 -26.26 5.60 11.14
CA SER A 314 -25.67 4.28 11.42
C SER A 314 -24.29 4.17 10.81
N ILE A 315 -23.32 3.71 11.59
CA ILE A 315 -21.96 3.40 11.10
C ILE A 315 -21.94 2.13 10.22
N PHE A 316 -23.00 1.33 10.23
CA PHE A 316 -23.06 0.10 9.46
C PHE A 316 -23.35 0.38 7.98
N CYS A 317 -22.58 -0.28 7.11
CA CYS A 317 -22.76 -0.25 5.67
C CYS A 317 -24.00 -1.10 5.30
N HIS A 318 -24.96 -0.51 4.61
CA HIS A 318 -26.16 -1.19 4.11
C HIS A 318 -26.17 -1.21 2.59
N LYS A 319 -26.81 -2.23 2.02
CA LYS A 319 -26.90 -2.40 0.56
C LYS A 319 -27.77 -1.29 -0.04
N CYS A 320 -27.30 -0.66 -1.09
CA CYS A 320 -28.02 0.37 -1.82
C CYS A 320 -29.14 -0.25 -2.67
N GLU A 321 -30.30 0.41 -2.74
CA GLU A 321 -31.34 0.10 -3.72
C GLU A 321 -31.00 0.78 -5.06
N GLY A 322 -30.18 0.12 -5.88
CA GLY A 322 -29.69 0.66 -7.15
C GLY A 322 -28.30 1.27 -7.05
N LEU A 323 -28.11 2.48 -7.58
CA LEU A 323 -26.82 3.19 -7.49
C LEU A 323 -26.64 3.78 -6.09
N CYS A 324 -25.46 3.58 -5.50
CA CYS A 324 -25.18 4.14 -4.18
C CYS A 324 -25.07 5.66 -4.24
N PRO A 325 -25.77 6.38 -3.34
CA PRO A 325 -25.66 7.82 -3.27
C PRO A 325 -24.23 8.22 -2.88
N LYS A 326 -23.53 8.92 -3.77
CA LYS A 326 -22.22 9.54 -3.53
C LYS A 326 -22.36 11.04 -3.71
N GLU A 327 -22.21 11.78 -2.62
CA GLU A 327 -22.24 13.24 -2.62
C GLU A 327 -20.86 13.83 -2.86
N CYS A 328 -20.78 14.75 -3.82
CA CYS A 328 -19.54 15.39 -4.24
C CYS A 328 -19.71 16.91 -4.16
N LYS A 329 -19.01 17.52 -3.19
CA LYS A 329 -19.06 18.97 -2.94
C LYS A 329 -18.07 19.68 -3.85
N VAL A 330 -18.58 20.44 -4.81
CA VAL A 330 -17.75 21.12 -5.81
C VAL A 330 -17.95 22.64 -5.88
N GLY A 331 -18.97 23.17 -5.19
CA GLY A 331 -19.24 24.62 -5.17
C GLY A 331 -19.62 25.14 -6.56
N THR A 332 -18.70 25.69 -7.33
CA THR A 332 -18.89 25.99 -8.76
C THR A 332 -17.71 25.45 -9.54
N LYS A 333 -17.93 24.43 -10.37
CA LYS A 333 -16.88 23.72 -11.09
C LYS A 333 -17.03 23.93 -12.60
N THR A 334 -15.96 24.42 -13.23
CA THR A 334 -15.87 24.53 -14.68
C THR A 334 -15.23 23.26 -15.25
N ILE A 335 -15.90 22.64 -16.21
CA ILE A 335 -15.45 21.44 -16.93
C ILE A 335 -15.01 21.89 -18.33
N ASP A 336 -13.71 22.08 -18.51
CA ASP A 336 -13.08 22.50 -19.76
C ASP A 336 -12.27 21.38 -20.45
N SER A 337 -12.14 20.23 -19.79
CA SER A 337 -11.42 19.05 -20.22
C SER A 337 -11.98 17.78 -19.56
N VAL A 338 -11.60 16.60 -20.06
CA VAL A 338 -11.94 15.32 -19.42
C VAL A 338 -11.33 15.24 -18.02
N GLN A 339 -10.08 15.67 -17.83
CA GLN A 339 -9.41 15.66 -16.53
C GLN A 339 -10.17 16.48 -15.48
N ALA A 340 -10.83 17.57 -15.88
CA ALA A 340 -11.66 18.35 -14.96
C ALA A 340 -12.86 17.54 -14.40
N THR A 341 -13.25 16.43 -15.02
CA THR A 341 -14.33 15.55 -14.54
C THR A 341 -13.87 14.44 -13.60
N GLN A 342 -12.56 14.31 -13.35
CA GLN A 342 -11.99 13.24 -12.51
C GLN A 342 -12.56 13.23 -11.09
N ASP A 343 -12.77 14.42 -10.51
CA ASP A 343 -13.33 14.58 -9.16
C ASP A 343 -14.83 14.23 -9.08
N LEU A 344 -15.49 14.09 -10.24
CA LEU A 344 -16.91 13.76 -10.37
C LEU A 344 -17.15 12.28 -10.66
N VAL A 345 -16.10 11.49 -10.84
CA VAL A 345 -16.20 10.06 -11.12
C VAL A 345 -16.92 9.34 -9.98
N GLY A 346 -17.99 8.63 -10.32
CA GLY A 346 -18.81 7.89 -9.37
C GLY A 346 -19.81 8.74 -8.58
N CYS A 347 -19.86 10.06 -8.79
CA CYS A 347 -20.78 10.94 -8.07
C CYS A 347 -22.22 10.77 -8.59
N THR A 348 -23.17 10.64 -7.67
CA THR A 348 -24.61 10.63 -7.99
C THR A 348 -25.29 11.93 -7.56
N HIS A 349 -24.75 12.60 -6.55
CA HIS A 349 -25.27 13.86 -6.03
C HIS A 349 -24.15 14.92 -6.04
N VAL A 350 -24.35 16.02 -6.76
CA VAL A 350 -23.36 17.11 -6.88
C VAL A 350 -23.85 18.31 -6.07
N GLU A 351 -23.16 18.61 -4.97
CA GLU A 351 -23.38 19.81 -4.17
C GLU A 351 -22.60 20.98 -4.79
N GLY A 352 -23.28 21.79 -5.59
CA GLY A 352 -22.71 22.89 -6.34
C GLY A 352 -23.28 23.03 -7.74
N SER A 353 -22.59 23.81 -8.57
CA SER A 353 -22.95 24.15 -9.94
C SER A 353 -21.89 23.69 -10.92
N LEU A 354 -22.31 23.23 -12.10
CA LEU A 354 -21.43 22.75 -13.17
C LEU A 354 -21.48 23.70 -14.37
N ILE A 355 -20.31 24.10 -14.86
CA ILE A 355 -20.15 24.93 -16.06
C ILE A 355 -19.37 24.16 -17.11
N LEU A 356 -20.03 23.66 -18.15
CA LEU A 356 -19.38 23.01 -19.28
C LEU A 356 -18.78 24.08 -20.22
N ASN A 357 -17.47 24.03 -20.45
CA ASN A 357 -16.70 24.96 -21.30
C ASN A 357 -15.61 24.25 -22.11
N LEU A 358 -16.00 23.25 -22.90
CA LEU A 358 -15.10 22.40 -23.68
C LEU A 358 -14.72 23.09 -25.01
N ARG A 359 -13.54 23.70 -25.06
CA ARG A 359 -13.11 24.58 -26.17
C ARG A 359 -12.31 23.91 -27.31
N GLN A 360 -11.99 22.61 -27.27
CA GLN A 360 -11.28 21.89 -28.36
C GLN A 360 -11.76 20.42 -28.46
N GLY A 361 -11.70 19.73 -29.61
CA GLY A 361 -10.77 19.93 -30.72
C GLY A 361 -11.33 19.94 -32.16
N CYS A 362 -10.88 20.96 -32.90
CA CYS A 362 -10.49 20.83 -34.30
C CYS A 362 -9.17 21.59 -34.45
N GLN A 363 -8.05 20.87 -34.58
CA GLN A 363 -6.79 21.47 -35.01
C GLN A 363 -6.83 21.56 -36.54
N TYR A 364 -7.39 22.64 -37.08
CA TYR A 364 -7.08 23.05 -38.44
C TYR A 364 -5.68 23.67 -38.44
N SER A 365 -4.64 22.83 -38.47
CA SER A 365 -3.29 23.28 -38.82
C SER A 365 -2.96 22.87 -40.25
N SER A 366 -2.79 23.89 -41.09
CA SER A 366 -2.04 23.94 -42.34
C SER A 366 -2.44 23.00 -43.49
N TRP A 367 -3.30 23.51 -44.39
CA TRP A 367 -3.11 23.34 -45.83
C TRP A 367 -3.09 24.71 -46.50
N SER A 368 -2.00 25.46 -46.26
CA SER A 368 -1.54 26.50 -47.16
C SER A 368 -0.27 26.00 -47.86
N ARG A 369 -0.47 25.17 -48.89
CA ARG A 369 0.44 25.16 -50.04
C ARG A 369 -0.38 25.35 -51.32
N PRO A 370 0.14 26.12 -52.28
CA PRO A 370 -0.65 26.63 -53.39
C PRO A 370 -0.86 25.54 -54.44
N TRP A 371 -2.09 25.42 -54.94
CA TRP A 371 -2.34 24.73 -56.20
C TRP A 371 -1.57 25.43 -57.33
N PRO A 372 -0.84 24.71 -58.20
CA PRO A 372 -0.38 25.27 -59.46
C PRO A 372 -1.61 25.54 -60.34
N ARG A 373 -1.64 26.73 -60.95
CA ARG A 373 -2.70 27.12 -61.90
C ARG A 373 -2.77 26.11 -63.05
N PRO A 374 -3.98 25.68 -63.47
CA PRO A 374 -4.13 24.94 -64.72
C PRO A 374 -4.10 25.94 -65.88
N PRO A 375 -3.78 25.46 -67.09
CA PRO A 375 -4.26 26.21 -68.22
C PRO A 375 -4.94 25.31 -69.26
N TRP A 376 -6.06 25.86 -69.74
CA TRP A 376 -6.76 25.62 -71.00
C TRP A 376 -7.94 24.63 -71.04
N SER A 377 -9.08 25.30 -71.25
CA SER A 377 -10.37 24.92 -71.80
C SER A 377 -10.33 24.14 -73.11
N HIS A 378 -11.28 23.20 -73.30
CA HIS A 378 -12.36 23.25 -74.31
C HIS A 378 -13.35 22.07 -74.13
N PRO A 379 -14.59 22.16 -74.70
CA PRO A 379 -15.84 21.71 -74.07
C PRO A 379 -16.34 20.33 -74.60
N PRO A 380 -17.47 19.79 -74.10
CA PRO A 380 -17.82 18.37 -74.22
C PRO A 380 -18.60 18.09 -75.51
N SER A 381 -18.40 16.90 -76.07
CA SER A 381 -19.32 16.39 -77.08
C SER A 381 -19.46 14.87 -77.03
N LEU A 382 -20.68 14.51 -76.66
CA LEU A 382 -21.52 13.47 -77.26
C LEU A 382 -21.29 12.01 -76.85
N ALA A 383 -22.45 11.42 -76.57
CA ALA A 383 -22.72 10.07 -76.13
C ALA A 383 -22.32 9.01 -77.18
N TRP A 384 -22.84 7.80 -76.97
CA TRP A 384 -22.85 6.60 -77.83
C TRP A 384 -21.88 5.49 -77.38
N PHE A 385 -22.36 4.64 -76.47
CA PHE A 385 -22.34 3.18 -76.72
C PHE A 385 -23.55 2.84 -77.63
N PRO A 386 -23.60 1.73 -78.38
CA PRO A 386 -22.84 0.48 -78.19
C PRO A 386 -22.23 -0.09 -79.48
N LEU A 387 -21.48 -1.20 -79.38
CA LEU A 387 -21.52 -2.34 -80.31
C LEU A 387 -20.70 -3.52 -79.73
N ILE A 388 -21.33 -4.69 -79.69
CA ILE A 388 -20.85 -6.05 -79.34
C ILE A 388 -20.86 -6.85 -80.68
N PRO A 389 -20.27 -8.06 -80.87
CA PRO A 389 -18.97 -8.74 -80.58
C PRO A 389 -18.29 -9.08 -81.96
N PRO A 390 -17.57 -10.21 -82.29
CA PRO A 390 -17.05 -11.39 -81.56
C PRO A 390 -15.58 -11.80 -81.87
N PHE A 391 -15.05 -12.80 -81.16
CA PHE A 391 -14.53 -14.08 -81.70
C PHE A 391 -13.69 -14.86 -80.66
N LEU A 392 -14.14 -16.09 -80.39
CA LEU A 392 -13.38 -17.26 -79.89
C LEU A 392 -12.31 -17.69 -80.93
N PRO A 393 -11.23 -18.43 -80.58
CA PRO A 393 -11.28 -19.86 -80.16
C PRO A 393 -10.10 -20.30 -79.23
N PRO A 394 -9.80 -21.60 -79.00
CA PRO A 394 -10.60 -22.83 -79.09
C PRO A 394 -10.64 -23.68 -77.78
N ARG A 395 -11.71 -24.49 -77.69
CA ARG A 395 -11.82 -25.92 -77.30
C ARG A 395 -10.83 -26.50 -76.26
N LEU A 396 -11.34 -26.88 -75.08
CA LEU A 396 -11.76 -28.25 -74.65
C LEU A 396 -10.54 -29.16 -74.38
N SER A 397 -10.38 -29.83 -73.24
CA SER A 397 -11.37 -30.34 -72.29
C SER A 397 -10.65 -31.02 -71.11
N LEU A 398 -11.40 -31.13 -70.00
CA LEU A 398 -11.29 -32.14 -68.93
C LEU A 398 -10.32 -31.90 -67.74
N GLN A 399 -10.97 -31.44 -66.66
CA GLN A 399 -10.80 -31.77 -65.23
C GLN A 399 -9.68 -32.72 -64.81
N LEU A 400 -8.91 -32.29 -63.80
CA LEU A 400 -8.66 -33.01 -62.54
C LEU A 400 -8.02 -32.05 -61.50
N PRO A 401 -8.12 -32.36 -60.19
CA PRO A 401 -8.16 -31.38 -59.10
C PRO A 401 -6.80 -31.18 -58.40
N SER A 402 -6.58 -30.00 -57.84
CA SER A 402 -5.46 -29.73 -56.93
C SER A 402 -5.94 -29.54 -55.49
N LEU A 403 -5.49 -30.48 -54.66
CA LEU A 403 -5.37 -30.33 -53.22
C LEU A 403 -4.29 -29.28 -52.87
N TRP A 404 -4.62 -28.49 -51.85
CA TRP A 404 -3.81 -28.19 -50.66
C TRP A 404 -2.46 -27.47 -50.85
N THR A 405 -2.38 -26.20 -50.43
CA THR A 405 -1.77 -25.75 -49.15
C THR A 405 -0.23 -25.66 -49.22
N HIS A 406 0.49 -24.75 -48.56
CA HIS A 406 0.32 -24.29 -47.18
C HIS A 406 1.35 -23.17 -46.90
N HIS A 407 0.95 -22.26 -45.98
CA HIS A 407 1.75 -21.46 -45.04
C HIS A 407 2.29 -20.08 -45.48
N LEU A 408 2.16 -18.98 -44.73
CA LEU A 408 1.53 -18.65 -43.43
C LEU A 408 1.19 -17.14 -43.42
N PRO A 409 0.22 -16.68 -42.62
CA PRO A 409 -0.28 -15.31 -42.60
C PRO A 409 0.40 -14.44 -41.54
N TRP A 410 0.67 -13.19 -41.89
CA TRP A 410 0.92 -12.11 -40.94
C TRP A 410 -0.43 -11.49 -40.56
N ALA A 411 -0.87 -11.74 -39.33
CA ALA A 411 -1.93 -10.99 -38.69
C ALA A 411 -1.29 -9.75 -38.04
N ALA A 412 -1.57 -8.58 -38.59
CA ALA A 412 -1.41 -7.30 -37.91
C ALA A 412 -2.80 -6.64 -37.84
N PRO A 413 -3.11 -5.96 -36.73
CA PRO A 413 -4.48 -5.77 -36.26
C PRO A 413 -5.23 -4.75 -37.12
N LEU A 414 -6.53 -4.97 -37.25
CA LEU A 414 -7.49 -3.97 -37.70
C LEU A 414 -7.34 -2.75 -36.78
N LEU A 415 -6.58 -1.75 -37.23
CA LEU A 415 -6.64 -0.40 -36.72
C LEU A 415 -8.05 0.10 -37.01
N SER A 416 -8.91 -0.02 -36.01
CA SER A 416 -10.12 0.78 -35.88
C SER A 416 -9.71 2.24 -36.10
N PHE A 417 -10.18 2.83 -37.19
CA PHE A 417 -10.15 4.26 -37.40
C PHE A 417 -10.88 4.91 -36.23
N SER A 418 -10.14 5.44 -35.25
CA SER A 418 -10.67 6.29 -34.19
C SER A 418 -11.05 7.63 -34.83
N SER A 419 -12.34 7.94 -34.80
CA SER A 419 -12.87 9.30 -35.03
C SER A 419 -12.10 10.33 -34.20
N PRO A 420 -12.07 11.62 -34.62
CA PRO A 420 -11.53 12.71 -33.80
C PRO A 420 -12.18 12.65 -32.42
N ASP A 421 -11.35 12.72 -31.36
CA ASP A 421 -11.67 12.44 -29.95
C ASP A 421 -13.14 12.74 -29.59
N ASN A 422 -14.00 11.71 -29.68
CA ASN A 422 -15.36 11.84 -29.18
C ASN A 422 -15.25 11.89 -27.66
N LEU A 423 -15.44 13.07 -27.07
CA LEU A 423 -15.38 13.30 -25.64
C LEU A 423 -16.56 12.64 -24.89
N GLU A 424 -17.63 12.29 -25.61
CA GLU A 424 -18.88 11.79 -25.04
C GLU A 424 -18.76 10.50 -24.21
N PRO A 425 -18.03 9.44 -24.64
CA PRO A 425 -17.89 8.21 -23.86
C PRO A 425 -17.14 8.43 -22.53
N GLU A 426 -16.16 9.32 -22.55
CA GLU A 426 -15.33 9.61 -21.38
C GLU A 426 -16.07 10.55 -20.40
N LEU A 427 -16.78 11.55 -20.93
CA LEU A 427 -17.73 12.34 -20.15
C LEU A 427 -18.85 11.47 -19.57
N GLN A 428 -19.34 10.48 -20.32
CA GLN A 428 -20.35 9.54 -19.83
C GLN A 428 -19.82 8.65 -18.71
N ARG A 429 -18.56 8.21 -18.79
CA ARG A 429 -17.92 7.46 -17.71
C ARG A 429 -17.87 8.27 -16.42
N ASN A 430 -17.57 9.56 -16.53
CA ASN A 430 -17.29 10.41 -15.38
C ASN A 430 -18.56 11.06 -14.81
N LEU A 431 -19.50 11.44 -15.67
CA LEU A 431 -20.72 12.19 -15.31
C LEU A 431 -22.01 11.37 -15.46
N GLY A 432 -21.96 10.18 -16.04
CA GLY A 432 -23.17 9.42 -16.37
C GLY A 432 -23.95 8.92 -15.15
N LEU A 433 -23.30 8.81 -14.00
CA LEU A 433 -23.93 8.40 -12.74
C LEU A 433 -24.60 9.56 -11.99
N VAL A 434 -24.37 10.81 -12.38
CA VAL A 434 -24.94 11.98 -11.71
C VAL A 434 -26.45 11.98 -11.87
N GLU A 435 -27.18 11.96 -10.75
CA GLU A 435 -28.64 12.02 -10.71
C GLU A 435 -29.17 13.40 -10.34
N THR A 436 -28.47 14.11 -9.46
CA THR A 436 -28.91 15.41 -8.92
C THR A 436 -27.77 16.44 -8.89
N ILE A 437 -28.07 17.67 -9.28
CA ILE A 437 -27.21 18.86 -9.13
C ILE A 437 -27.94 19.88 -8.25
N THR A 438 -27.33 20.37 -7.17
CA THR A 438 -28.01 21.31 -6.24
C THR A 438 -28.07 22.74 -6.77
N GLY A 439 -27.02 23.21 -7.43
CA GLY A 439 -26.96 24.54 -8.03
C GLY A 439 -27.53 24.57 -9.44
N PHE A 440 -26.75 25.07 -10.40
CA PHE A 440 -27.13 25.17 -11.81
C PHE A 440 -26.21 24.35 -12.73
N LEU A 441 -26.71 23.99 -13.90
CA LEU A 441 -25.92 23.45 -15.01
C LEU A 441 -25.87 24.48 -16.14
N LYS A 442 -24.69 25.01 -16.44
CA LYS A 442 -24.47 26.01 -17.49
C LYS A 442 -23.60 25.41 -18.59
N ILE A 443 -23.99 25.61 -19.84
CA ILE A 443 -23.20 25.20 -21.02
C ILE A 443 -22.74 26.46 -21.73
N LYS A 444 -21.44 26.62 -21.89
CA LYS A 444 -20.79 27.81 -22.45
C LYS A 444 -19.70 27.38 -23.43
N HIS A 445 -19.65 27.98 -24.63
CA HIS A 445 -18.59 27.75 -25.63
C HIS A 445 -18.16 26.28 -25.85
N SER A 446 -19.10 25.33 -25.74
CA SER A 446 -18.84 23.89 -25.82
C SER A 446 -19.22 23.35 -27.19
N PHE A 447 -18.51 23.80 -28.24
CA PHE A 447 -18.84 23.50 -29.64
C PHE A 447 -18.64 22.03 -30.03
N ALA A 448 -17.87 21.28 -29.24
CA ALA A 448 -17.63 19.85 -29.44
C ALA A 448 -18.77 18.96 -28.92
N LEU A 449 -19.71 19.49 -28.12
CA LEU A 449 -20.83 18.71 -27.59
C LEU A 449 -22.01 18.76 -28.55
N VAL A 450 -22.32 17.61 -29.16
CA VAL A 450 -23.52 17.45 -30.00
C VAL A 450 -24.76 17.13 -29.16
N THR A 451 -24.58 16.42 -28.05
CA THR A 451 -25.67 16.03 -27.13
C THR A 451 -25.21 16.12 -25.68
N LEU A 452 -26.18 16.20 -24.75
CA LEU A 452 -25.94 15.99 -23.31
C LEU A 452 -26.23 14.54 -22.89
N GLY A 453 -26.31 13.61 -23.84
CA GLY A 453 -26.67 12.20 -23.64
C GLY A 453 -25.68 11.42 -22.79
N PHE A 454 -24.53 12.02 -22.45
CA PHE A 454 -23.57 11.50 -21.48
C PHE A 454 -24.08 11.61 -20.03
N PHE A 455 -25.01 12.52 -19.70
CA PHE A 455 -25.73 12.53 -18.42
C PHE A 455 -26.87 11.49 -18.43
N LYS A 456 -26.52 10.21 -18.27
CA LYS A 456 -27.50 9.12 -18.38
C LYS A 456 -28.56 9.12 -17.28
N ASN A 457 -28.17 9.49 -16.05
CA ASN A 457 -29.04 9.36 -14.89
C ASN A 457 -29.51 10.70 -14.31
N LEU A 458 -29.16 11.83 -14.92
CA LEU A 458 -29.50 13.15 -14.41
C LEU A 458 -31.02 13.37 -14.46
N LYS A 459 -31.64 13.46 -13.29
CA LYS A 459 -33.09 13.59 -13.11
C LYS A 459 -33.49 14.95 -12.54
N LEU A 460 -32.63 15.57 -11.72
CA LEU A 460 -32.99 16.76 -10.95
C LEU A 460 -31.88 17.82 -10.93
N ILE A 461 -32.24 19.07 -11.18
CA ILE A 461 -31.41 20.26 -10.93
C ILE A 461 -32.22 21.16 -9.99
N ARG A 462 -31.73 21.42 -8.77
CA ARG A 462 -32.53 22.12 -7.74
C ARG A 462 -32.56 23.64 -7.93
N GLY A 463 -31.44 24.26 -8.31
CA GLY A 463 -31.35 25.71 -8.46
C GLY A 463 -31.12 26.47 -7.16
N ASP A 464 -30.53 25.85 -6.14
CA ASP A 464 -30.25 26.44 -4.82
C ASP A 464 -29.32 27.68 -4.90
N SER A 465 -28.55 27.80 -5.99
CA SER A 465 -27.75 28.96 -6.37
C SER A 465 -28.04 29.30 -7.84
N MET A 466 -28.45 30.53 -8.13
CA MET A 466 -28.72 31.01 -9.49
C MET A 466 -27.61 31.96 -9.97
N VAL A 467 -27.40 32.02 -11.29
CA VAL A 467 -26.52 33.02 -11.92
C VAL A 467 -27.40 34.15 -12.41
N ASP A 468 -27.09 35.40 -12.02
CA ASP A 468 -27.70 36.58 -12.62
C ASP A 468 -27.36 36.60 -14.13
N GLY A 469 -28.41 36.71 -14.95
CA GLY A 469 -28.41 36.47 -16.40
C GLY A 469 -27.40 37.30 -17.20
#